data_AF-A0A1Q3SHC0-F1
#
_entry.id   AF-A0A1Q3SHC0-F1
#
_cell.length_a   1.000
_cell.length_b   1.000
_cell.length_c   1.000
_cell.angle_alpha   90.00
_cell.angle_beta   90.00
_cell.angle_gamma   90.00
#
_symmetry.space_group_name_H-M   'P 1'
#
loop_
_entity.id
_entity.type
_entity.pdbx_description
1 polymer ?
#
loop_
_entity_poly.entity_id
_entity_poly.type
_entity_poly.pdbx_seq_one_letter_code
_entity_poly.pdbx_strand_id
1 'polypeptide(L)'
;MTTLASRKTEDILQAEYNAVPYHSFSFSHTHPAHLFTLAKLFALTPTPIEKARVLELGCASGGNLIPMAFRFPHASFLGIDLAEKQIDEGVKQITDLKLNNIELRHQSIVNFTEKEGKFDYIICHGVYSWVDDHVKEKILQICRENLTSNGVAYVSYNTLPGWNMINSIRELMAWHTKNIQDPPTKALQARSVLKFISDGLHDDKSPYAEVLRSEINLLSKQSDNYLLHDHLSSFNQPIYFYQFIERANAQNLSYLSDAFLPTMFTGNLPANLSNELNKINNIIIIGQYMDFVRNQRFRCTLLCHQDNQVNRSLRTKDIENFYLQMMGKPQDPNFSAAQIQEGKEIHFTYSNITLTVRNAISQLAMLILCEEQAKPIHYNALCEKIASRGTLKDIAAIKNLLNDDLNLMRMAFAGLINIKSYCENYLMQVPEKPYVCPLIRYQGQRQNHVTNQRHEPIALEPLVKVLLPYLDGTNTIESLINITKKHVAEGLLLVLDENKQQIKDKEESDKRIALFCRQALENMAKQALLSEPT
;
A
#
# COMPACT_ATOMS: atom_id res chain seq x y z
N MET A 1 11.94 -28.92 24.82
CA MET A 1 12.72 -27.69 25.10
C MET A 1 12.29 -26.53 24.19
N THR A 2 11.96 -26.77 22.91
CA THR A 2 11.49 -25.76 21.93
C THR A 2 10.20 -25.03 22.33
N THR A 3 9.20 -25.71 22.89
CA THR A 3 7.92 -25.08 23.32
C THR A 3 8.07 -24.12 24.50
N LEU A 4 8.96 -24.41 25.45
CA LEU A 4 9.25 -23.51 26.59
C LEU A 4 10.05 -22.27 26.17
N ALA A 5 10.93 -22.41 25.17
CA ALA A 5 11.67 -21.28 24.60
C ALA A 5 10.78 -20.38 23.76
N SER A 6 9.90 -20.95 22.93
CA SER A 6 8.94 -20.20 22.12
C SER A 6 7.93 -19.43 22.99
N ARG A 7 7.41 -20.06 24.06
CA ARG A 7 6.51 -19.37 25.01
C ARG A 7 7.17 -18.16 25.69
N LYS A 8 8.44 -18.28 26.09
CA LYS A 8 9.21 -17.15 26.62
C LYS A 8 9.40 -16.02 25.59
N THR A 9 9.56 -16.36 24.32
CA THR A 9 9.67 -15.38 23.24
C THR A 9 8.36 -14.63 23.02
N GLU A 10 7.21 -15.34 22.99
CA GLU A 10 5.90 -14.71 22.88
C GLU A 10 5.60 -13.77 24.06
N ASP A 11 5.94 -14.17 25.28
CA ASP A 11 5.76 -13.33 26.48
C ASP A 11 6.55 -12.01 26.37
N ILE A 12 7.79 -12.05 25.83
CA ILE A 12 8.62 -10.86 25.61
C ILE A 12 8.02 -9.96 24.53
N LEU A 13 7.64 -10.52 23.38
CA LEU A 13 7.04 -9.76 22.28
C LEU A 13 5.72 -9.13 22.70
N GLN A 14 4.87 -9.86 23.42
CA GLN A 14 3.62 -9.34 23.95
C GLN A 14 3.86 -8.16 24.90
N ALA A 15 4.85 -8.25 25.78
CA ALA A 15 5.22 -7.14 26.66
C ALA A 15 5.74 -5.91 25.88
N GLU A 16 6.60 -6.12 24.88
CA GLU A 16 7.10 -5.06 24.00
C GLU A 16 5.96 -4.35 23.25
N TYR A 17 5.01 -5.11 22.68
CA TYR A 17 3.89 -4.58 21.91
C TYR A 17 2.82 -3.89 22.77
N ASN A 18 2.63 -4.32 24.02
CA ASN A 18 1.72 -3.67 24.96
C ASN A 18 2.29 -2.40 25.62
N ALA A 19 3.62 -2.24 25.62
CA ALA A 19 4.30 -1.10 26.22
C ALA A 19 4.27 0.15 25.32
N VAL A 20 4.43 -0.04 24.00
CA VAL A 20 4.40 1.04 23.02
C VAL A 20 3.40 0.64 21.92
N PRO A 21 2.28 1.36 21.76
CA PRO A 21 1.32 1.05 20.69
C PRO A 21 1.88 1.36 19.31
N TYR A 22 1.70 0.45 18.36
CA TYR A 22 1.88 0.72 16.94
C TYR A 22 0.68 1.46 16.38
N HIS A 23 0.91 2.20 15.31
CA HIS A 23 -0.17 2.70 14.48
C HIS A 23 -0.67 1.58 13.58
N SER A 24 -1.96 1.26 13.66
CA SER A 24 -2.60 0.32 12.76
C SER A 24 -3.03 1.04 11.48
N PHE A 25 -2.33 0.77 10.39
CA PHE A 25 -2.56 1.41 9.09
C PHE A 25 -3.28 0.47 8.12
N SER A 26 -3.91 1.06 7.10
CA SER A 26 -4.37 0.35 5.91
C SER A 26 -3.25 0.26 4.88
N PHE A 27 -3.20 -0.87 4.16
CA PHE A 27 -2.21 -1.12 3.13
C PHE A 27 -2.90 -1.61 1.85
N SER A 28 -3.04 -0.74 0.85
CA SER A 28 -3.76 -1.06 -0.40
C SER A 28 -3.25 -2.32 -1.11
N HIS A 29 -1.96 -2.63 -0.99
CA HIS A 29 -1.34 -3.81 -1.59
C HIS A 29 -1.58 -5.12 -0.82
N THR A 30 -2.17 -5.09 0.38
CA THR A 30 -2.67 -6.27 1.09
C THR A 30 -4.16 -6.52 0.82
N HIS A 31 -4.86 -5.54 0.26
CA HIS A 31 -6.30 -5.58 0.06
C HIS A 31 -6.70 -6.75 -0.86
N PRO A 32 -7.69 -7.59 -0.50
CA PRO A 32 -8.08 -8.75 -1.31
C PRO A 32 -8.46 -8.43 -2.76
N ALA A 33 -8.99 -7.25 -3.07
CA ALA A 33 -9.21 -6.83 -4.46
C ALA A 33 -7.91 -6.73 -5.30
N HIS A 34 -6.79 -6.34 -4.67
CA HIS A 34 -5.46 -6.35 -5.30
C HIS A 34 -4.97 -7.78 -5.52
N LEU A 35 -5.12 -8.63 -4.49
CA LEU A 35 -4.73 -10.04 -4.56
C LEU A 35 -5.55 -10.81 -5.61
N PHE A 36 -6.85 -10.55 -5.67
CA PHE A 36 -7.78 -11.04 -6.68
C PHE A 36 -7.30 -10.67 -8.09
N THR A 37 -6.91 -9.40 -8.29
CA THR A 37 -6.41 -8.89 -9.58
C THR A 37 -5.20 -9.69 -10.05
N LEU A 38 -4.21 -9.88 -9.17
CA LEU A 38 -2.98 -10.61 -9.50
C LEU A 38 -3.24 -12.10 -9.73
N ALA A 39 -4.08 -12.73 -8.91
CA ALA A 39 -4.48 -14.12 -9.10
C ALA A 39 -5.23 -14.32 -10.43
N LYS A 40 -6.16 -13.42 -10.78
CA LYS A 40 -6.85 -13.44 -12.08
C LYS A 40 -5.89 -13.26 -13.25
N LEU A 41 -4.89 -12.38 -13.13
CA LEU A 41 -3.86 -12.19 -14.15
C LEU A 41 -3.16 -13.52 -14.47
N PHE A 42 -2.82 -14.30 -13.44
CA PHE A 42 -2.18 -15.62 -13.59
C PHE A 42 -3.16 -16.80 -13.70
N ALA A 43 -4.39 -16.53 -14.16
CA ALA A 43 -5.46 -17.48 -14.49
C ALA A 43 -6.06 -18.29 -13.32
N LEU A 44 -5.88 -17.84 -12.07
CA LEU A 44 -6.61 -18.40 -10.93
C LEU A 44 -8.06 -17.87 -10.89
N THR A 45 -8.90 -18.52 -10.09
CA THR A 45 -10.32 -18.15 -9.90
C THR A 45 -10.67 -17.89 -8.43
N PRO A 46 -10.01 -16.92 -7.78
CA PRO A 46 -10.26 -16.63 -6.36
C PRO A 46 -11.65 -16.03 -6.14
N THR A 47 -12.14 -16.10 -4.90
CA THR A 47 -13.43 -15.52 -4.50
C THR A 47 -13.37 -13.98 -4.55
N PRO A 48 -14.31 -13.28 -5.20
CA PRO A 48 -14.39 -11.82 -5.15
C PRO A 48 -14.54 -11.29 -3.72
N ILE A 49 -13.96 -10.12 -3.42
CA ILE A 49 -13.92 -9.57 -2.06
C ILE A 49 -15.30 -9.39 -1.45
N GLU A 50 -16.32 -9.09 -2.24
CA GLU A 50 -17.70 -8.85 -1.79
C GLU A 50 -18.32 -10.06 -1.07
N LYS A 51 -17.78 -11.27 -1.28
CA LYS A 51 -18.26 -12.53 -0.69
C LYS A 51 -17.16 -13.30 0.04
N ALA A 52 -15.98 -12.70 0.17
CA ALA A 52 -14.81 -13.39 0.67
C ALA A 52 -14.84 -13.54 2.18
N ARG A 53 -14.17 -14.59 2.66
CA ARG A 53 -13.76 -14.72 4.06
C ARG A 53 -12.26 -14.44 4.18
N VAL A 54 -11.89 -13.45 4.97
CA VAL A 54 -10.52 -12.91 5.06
C VAL A 54 -9.97 -13.11 6.47
N LEU A 55 -8.75 -13.65 6.57
CA LEU A 55 -7.98 -13.76 7.81
C LEU A 55 -6.80 -12.80 7.76
N GLU A 56 -6.55 -12.06 8.85
CA GLU A 56 -5.29 -11.36 9.07
C GLU A 56 -4.57 -11.91 10.30
N LEU A 57 -3.32 -12.34 10.10
CA LEU A 57 -2.39 -12.76 11.13
C LEU A 57 -1.54 -11.56 11.55
N GLY A 58 -1.63 -11.16 12.82
CA GLY A 58 -1.01 -9.94 13.34
C GLY A 58 -1.79 -8.69 12.93
N CYS A 59 -3.08 -8.65 13.23
CA CYS A 59 -3.98 -7.58 12.79
C CYS A 59 -3.83 -6.26 13.58
N ALA A 60 -3.07 -6.24 14.68
CA ALA A 60 -3.06 -5.17 15.67
C ALA A 60 -4.50 -4.73 16.03
N SER A 61 -4.81 -3.44 15.95
CA SER A 61 -6.16 -2.91 16.19
C SER A 61 -7.12 -2.99 14.99
N GLY A 62 -6.75 -3.74 13.94
CA GLY A 62 -7.61 -4.02 12.79
C GLY A 62 -7.73 -2.86 11.79
N GLY A 63 -6.83 -1.88 11.82
CA GLY A 63 -6.83 -0.74 10.89
C GLY A 63 -6.76 -1.13 9.41
N ASN A 64 -6.27 -2.34 9.11
CA ASN A 64 -6.32 -2.93 7.77
C ASN A 64 -7.67 -3.62 7.47
N LEU A 65 -8.25 -4.38 8.41
CA LEU A 65 -9.52 -5.11 8.18
C LEU A 65 -10.78 -4.27 8.34
N ILE A 66 -10.84 -3.37 9.32
CA ILE A 66 -12.04 -2.58 9.65
C ILE A 66 -12.54 -1.77 8.44
N PRO A 67 -11.67 -1.08 7.65
CA PRO A 67 -12.13 -0.40 6.45
C PRO A 67 -12.71 -1.34 5.39
N MET A 68 -12.16 -2.54 5.26
CA MET A 68 -12.70 -3.56 4.35
C MET A 68 -14.06 -4.06 4.84
N ALA A 69 -14.19 -4.37 6.13
CA ALA A 69 -15.44 -4.83 6.73
C ALA A 69 -16.57 -3.81 6.60
N PHE A 70 -16.26 -2.53 6.84
CA PHE A 70 -17.20 -1.43 6.66
C PHE A 70 -17.72 -1.35 5.21
N ARG A 71 -16.83 -1.59 4.23
CA ARG A 71 -17.13 -1.46 2.81
C ARG A 71 -17.84 -2.67 2.21
N PHE A 72 -17.57 -3.87 2.72
CA PHE A 72 -18.05 -5.14 2.17
C PHE A 72 -18.90 -5.87 3.19
N PRO A 73 -20.17 -5.48 3.40
CA PRO A 73 -21.03 -6.02 4.47
C PRO A 73 -21.39 -7.51 4.29
N HIS A 74 -21.19 -8.07 3.10
CA HIS A 74 -21.43 -9.49 2.80
C HIS A 74 -20.17 -10.36 2.87
N ALA A 75 -19.00 -9.75 3.05
CA ALA A 75 -17.74 -10.43 3.33
C ALA A 75 -17.56 -10.62 4.84
N SER A 76 -16.73 -11.56 5.27
CA SER A 76 -16.44 -11.80 6.69
C SER A 76 -14.95 -11.71 6.97
N PHE A 77 -14.59 -11.12 8.11
CA PHE A 77 -13.21 -10.79 8.45
C PHE A 77 -12.87 -11.31 9.84
N LEU A 78 -11.71 -11.96 9.98
CA LEU A 78 -11.15 -12.36 11.25
C LEU A 78 -9.72 -11.81 11.36
N GLY A 79 -9.44 -11.05 12.41
CA GLY A 79 -8.09 -10.65 12.77
C GLY A 79 -7.65 -11.33 14.07
N ILE A 80 -6.42 -11.82 14.12
CA ILE A 80 -5.81 -12.29 15.37
C ILE A 80 -4.52 -11.54 15.67
N ASP A 81 -4.29 -11.21 16.94
CA ASP A 81 -3.06 -10.57 17.40
C ASP A 81 -2.71 -10.96 18.85
N LEU A 82 -1.44 -10.83 19.21
CA LEU A 82 -0.93 -11.04 20.58
C LEU A 82 -1.13 -9.81 21.49
N ALA A 83 -1.26 -8.61 20.93
CA ALA A 83 -1.39 -7.36 21.67
C ALA A 83 -2.84 -7.09 22.10
N GLU A 84 -3.20 -7.55 23.30
CA GLU A 84 -4.54 -7.38 23.90
C GLU A 84 -5.07 -5.94 23.83
N LYS A 85 -4.24 -4.93 24.18
CA LYS A 85 -4.65 -3.52 24.12
C LYS A 85 -5.02 -3.04 22.71
N GLN A 86 -4.35 -3.55 21.69
CA GLN A 86 -4.65 -3.23 20.30
C GLN A 86 -5.98 -3.87 19.89
N ILE A 87 -6.20 -5.14 20.28
CA ILE A 87 -7.46 -5.82 20.05
C ILE A 87 -8.62 -5.07 20.71
N ASP A 88 -8.48 -4.64 21.96
CA ASP A 88 -9.51 -3.87 22.67
C ASP A 88 -9.86 -2.55 21.95
N GLU A 89 -8.85 -1.83 21.44
CA GLU A 89 -9.05 -0.62 20.65
C GLU A 89 -9.84 -0.90 19.36
N GLY A 90 -9.48 -1.98 18.65
CA GLY A 90 -10.17 -2.41 17.44
C GLY A 90 -11.60 -2.86 17.70
N VAL A 91 -11.83 -3.65 18.76
CA VAL A 91 -13.17 -4.10 19.21
C VAL A 91 -14.05 -2.91 19.57
N LYS A 92 -13.47 -1.89 20.23
CA LYS A 92 -14.18 -0.63 20.48
C LYS A 92 -14.59 0.05 19.18
N GLN A 93 -13.71 0.14 18.19
CA GLN A 93 -14.04 0.73 16.90
C GLN A 93 -15.13 -0.05 16.16
N ILE A 94 -15.07 -1.38 16.16
CA ILE A 94 -16.09 -2.27 15.58
C ILE A 94 -17.45 -2.03 16.22
N THR A 95 -17.48 -1.90 17.55
CA THR A 95 -18.70 -1.64 18.32
C THR A 95 -19.25 -0.25 18.03
N ASP A 96 -18.42 0.79 18.07
CA ASP A 96 -18.81 2.19 17.81
C ASP A 96 -19.37 2.34 16.37
N LEU A 97 -18.85 1.58 15.41
CA LEU A 97 -19.30 1.56 14.00
C LEU A 97 -20.41 0.54 13.71
N LYS A 98 -20.81 -0.29 14.69
CA LYS A 98 -21.85 -1.33 14.57
C LYS A 98 -21.58 -2.32 13.43
N LEU A 99 -20.33 -2.76 13.29
CA LEU A 99 -19.95 -3.76 12.29
C LEU A 99 -20.22 -5.16 12.82
N ASN A 100 -20.92 -5.98 12.02
CA ASN A 100 -21.34 -7.34 12.41
C ASN A 100 -20.59 -8.44 11.65
N ASN A 101 -19.73 -8.07 10.71
CA ASN A 101 -19.07 -8.96 9.77
C ASN A 101 -17.55 -9.05 10.00
N ILE A 102 -17.07 -8.56 11.14
CA ILE A 102 -15.67 -8.60 11.54
C ILE A 102 -15.54 -9.02 13.00
N GLU A 103 -14.54 -9.84 13.27
CA GLU A 103 -14.13 -10.27 14.60
C GLU A 103 -12.62 -10.05 14.78
N LEU A 104 -12.20 -9.50 15.92
CA LEU A 104 -10.79 -9.40 16.30
C LEU A 104 -10.58 -10.20 17.59
N ARG A 105 -9.56 -11.05 17.63
CA ARG A 105 -9.27 -11.91 18.79
C ARG A 105 -7.86 -11.69 19.31
N HIS A 106 -7.75 -11.58 20.63
CA HIS A 106 -6.48 -11.75 21.32
C HIS A 106 -6.13 -13.24 21.30
N GLN A 107 -5.30 -13.64 20.34
CA GLN A 107 -4.98 -15.03 20.08
C GLN A 107 -3.58 -15.15 19.46
N SER A 108 -2.76 -16.04 20.01
CA SER A 108 -1.49 -16.42 19.39
C SER A 108 -1.72 -17.20 18.08
N ILE A 109 -0.89 -16.90 17.08
CA ILE A 109 -0.79 -17.66 15.82
C ILE A 109 -0.53 -19.15 16.10
N VAL A 110 0.26 -19.50 17.12
CA VAL A 110 0.54 -20.91 17.46
C VAL A 110 -0.69 -21.70 17.85
N ASN A 111 -1.70 -21.01 18.39
CA ASN A 111 -2.96 -21.61 18.84
C ASN A 111 -4.05 -21.63 17.76
N PHE A 112 -3.78 -21.09 16.57
CA PHE A 112 -4.73 -21.14 15.45
C PHE A 112 -4.75 -22.53 14.82
N THR A 113 -5.93 -23.05 14.47
CA THR A 113 -6.07 -24.43 13.98
C THR A 113 -7.02 -24.53 12.80
N GLU A 114 -7.01 -25.67 12.09
CA GLU A 114 -7.94 -25.96 10.99
C GLU A 114 -9.43 -25.87 11.37
N LYS A 115 -9.76 -25.99 12.66
CA LYS A 115 -11.14 -25.90 13.18
C LYS A 115 -11.76 -24.52 13.00
N GLU A 116 -10.93 -23.49 12.81
CA GLU A 116 -11.36 -22.12 12.51
C GLU A 116 -11.96 -21.99 11.08
N GLY A 117 -11.88 -23.06 10.28
CA GLY A 117 -12.43 -23.15 8.94
C GLY A 117 -11.51 -22.54 7.88
N LYS A 118 -12.05 -22.40 6.66
CA LYS A 118 -11.31 -21.93 5.49
C LYS A 118 -11.54 -20.44 5.22
N PHE A 119 -10.56 -19.79 4.61
CA PHE A 119 -10.51 -18.39 4.22
C PHE A 119 -10.10 -18.28 2.76
N ASP A 120 -10.70 -17.35 2.03
CA ASP A 120 -10.37 -17.06 0.63
C ASP A 120 -9.08 -16.25 0.52
N TYR A 121 -8.81 -15.41 1.52
CA TYR A 121 -7.58 -14.63 1.63
C TYR A 121 -7.02 -14.74 3.03
N ILE A 122 -5.71 -14.99 3.12
CA ILE A 122 -4.96 -14.94 4.38
C ILE A 122 -3.88 -13.87 4.22
N ILE A 123 -3.86 -12.88 5.10
CA ILE A 123 -2.93 -11.77 5.08
C ILE A 123 -2.01 -11.89 6.30
N CYS A 124 -0.70 -11.90 6.06
CA CYS A 124 0.34 -11.84 7.09
C CYS A 124 1.31 -10.72 6.72
N HIS A 125 0.99 -9.49 7.14
CA HIS A 125 1.77 -8.31 6.80
C HIS A 125 2.64 -7.86 7.97
N GLY A 126 3.95 -7.82 7.79
CA GLY A 126 4.86 -7.27 8.80
C GLY A 126 5.04 -8.15 10.04
N VAL A 127 4.81 -9.46 9.94
CA VAL A 127 4.96 -10.41 11.06
C VAL A 127 6.09 -11.42 10.82
N TYR A 128 6.18 -12.00 9.63
CA TYR A 128 7.00 -13.19 9.35
C TYR A 128 8.49 -13.03 9.71
N SER A 129 9.08 -11.85 9.51
CA SER A 129 10.49 -11.59 9.87
C SER A 129 10.73 -11.31 11.36
N TRP A 130 9.68 -11.05 12.13
CA TRP A 130 9.75 -10.59 13.53
C TRP A 130 9.46 -11.69 14.56
N VAL A 131 9.23 -12.91 14.08
CA VAL A 131 8.88 -14.06 14.91
C VAL A 131 9.92 -15.17 14.78
N ASP A 132 9.91 -16.12 15.71
CA ASP A 132 10.82 -17.28 15.67
C ASP A 132 10.45 -18.28 14.57
N ASP A 133 11.32 -19.26 14.32
CA ASP A 133 11.11 -20.26 13.27
C ASP A 133 9.86 -21.14 13.52
N HIS A 134 9.45 -21.35 14.77
CA HIS A 134 8.26 -22.13 15.10
C HIS A 134 7.00 -21.39 14.65
N VAL A 135 6.91 -20.09 14.93
CA VAL A 135 5.79 -19.25 14.46
C VAL A 135 5.81 -19.09 12.94
N LYS A 136 7.00 -18.94 12.30
CA LYS A 136 7.10 -18.90 10.83
C LYS A 136 6.54 -20.15 10.17
N GLU A 137 6.91 -21.33 10.68
CA GLU A 137 6.38 -22.61 10.18
C GLU A 137 4.86 -22.66 10.37
N LYS A 138 4.38 -22.21 11.54
CA LYS A 138 2.94 -22.16 11.81
C LYS A 138 2.19 -21.22 10.86
N ILE A 139 2.73 -20.06 10.51
CA ILE A 139 2.13 -19.14 9.53
C ILE A 139 1.91 -19.86 8.19
N LEU A 140 2.93 -20.55 7.68
CA LEU A 140 2.83 -21.30 6.42
C LEU A 140 1.88 -22.50 6.54
N GLN A 141 1.87 -23.18 7.69
CA GLN A 141 0.91 -24.24 7.99
C GLN A 141 -0.54 -23.72 7.96
N ILE A 142 -0.84 -22.57 8.57
CA ILE A 142 -2.16 -21.93 8.51
C ILE A 142 -2.51 -21.57 7.06
N CYS A 143 -1.57 -21.03 6.29
CA CYS A 143 -1.77 -20.77 4.87
C CYS A 143 -2.09 -22.03 4.06
N ARG A 144 -1.64 -23.21 4.47
CA ARG A 144 -2.03 -24.49 3.84
C ARG A 144 -3.36 -25.04 4.38
N GLU A 145 -3.52 -25.08 5.70
CA GLU A 145 -4.64 -25.75 6.37
C GLU A 145 -5.92 -24.92 6.39
N ASN A 146 -5.84 -23.59 6.33
CA ASN A 146 -6.98 -22.70 6.45
C ASN A 146 -7.29 -21.92 5.16
N LEU A 147 -6.55 -22.13 4.06
CA LEU A 147 -6.84 -21.49 2.77
C LEU A 147 -7.81 -22.33 1.93
N THR A 148 -8.80 -21.71 1.29
CA THR A 148 -9.66 -22.39 0.31
C THR A 148 -8.84 -22.85 -0.91
N SER A 149 -9.37 -23.78 -1.72
CA SER A 149 -8.64 -24.35 -2.87
C SER A 149 -8.17 -23.28 -3.87
N ASN A 150 -8.98 -22.24 -4.09
CA ASN A 150 -8.66 -21.11 -4.97
C ASN A 150 -8.20 -19.86 -4.20
N GLY A 151 -7.94 -19.99 -2.90
CA GLY A 151 -7.56 -18.86 -2.05
C GLY A 151 -6.14 -18.37 -2.33
N VAL A 152 -5.86 -17.16 -1.85
CA VAL A 152 -4.54 -16.51 -1.98
C VAL A 152 -4.04 -16.09 -0.60
N ALA A 153 -2.84 -16.55 -0.25
CA ALA A 153 -2.15 -16.08 0.94
C ALA A 153 -1.15 -14.97 0.57
N TYR A 154 -1.17 -13.88 1.32
CA TYR A 154 -0.20 -12.78 1.25
C TYR A 154 0.73 -12.90 2.47
N VAL A 155 2.04 -12.91 2.25
CA VAL A 155 3.04 -12.87 3.33
C VAL A 155 4.12 -11.86 2.97
N SER A 156 4.36 -10.90 3.86
CA SER A 156 5.46 -9.94 3.71
C SER A 156 6.60 -10.19 4.70
N TYR A 157 7.82 -9.96 4.24
CA TYR A 157 9.05 -10.26 5.00
C TYR A 157 10.25 -9.47 4.47
N ASN A 158 11.18 -9.19 5.38
CA ASN A 158 12.48 -8.60 5.07
C ASN A 158 13.36 -9.60 4.32
N THR A 159 14.12 -9.12 3.34
CA THR A 159 14.92 -9.96 2.45
C THR A 159 16.39 -9.62 2.42
N LEU A 160 17.20 -10.65 2.23
CA LEU A 160 18.62 -10.52 1.92
C LEU A 160 18.83 -10.42 0.39
N PRO A 161 19.87 -9.70 -0.08
CA PRO A 161 20.92 -9.04 0.72
C PRO A 161 20.55 -7.64 1.24
N GLY A 162 19.42 -7.05 0.81
CA GLY A 162 19.05 -5.66 1.11
C GLY A 162 19.03 -5.30 2.59
N TRP A 163 18.66 -6.25 3.44
CA TRP A 163 18.58 -6.04 4.87
C TRP A 163 19.93 -6.06 5.61
N ASN A 164 21.04 -6.45 4.96
CA ASN A 164 22.36 -6.48 5.61
C ASN A 164 22.80 -5.11 6.15
N MET A 165 22.64 -4.04 5.36
CA MET A 165 23.01 -2.68 5.79
C MET A 165 22.12 -2.21 6.96
N ILE A 166 20.82 -2.50 6.88
CA ILE A 166 19.86 -2.14 7.92
C ILE A 166 20.22 -2.87 9.22
N ASN A 167 20.59 -4.15 9.15
CA ASN A 167 21.09 -4.91 10.29
C ASN A 167 22.34 -4.27 10.93
N SER A 168 23.33 -3.84 10.16
CA SER A 168 24.50 -3.15 10.72
C SER A 168 24.11 -1.89 11.51
N ILE A 169 23.16 -1.11 11.02
CA ILE A 169 22.67 0.10 11.71
C ILE A 169 21.86 -0.26 12.96
N ARG A 170 21.03 -1.30 12.88
CA ARG A 170 20.28 -1.82 14.03
C ARG A 170 21.22 -2.30 15.14
N GLU A 171 22.24 -3.07 14.78
CA GLU A 171 23.25 -3.58 15.72
C GLU A 171 24.00 -2.43 16.41
N LEU A 172 24.36 -1.39 15.66
CA LEU A 172 24.94 -0.16 16.23
C LEU A 172 24.01 0.46 17.28
N MET A 173 22.73 0.68 16.94
CA MET A 173 21.78 1.28 17.87
C MET A 173 21.50 0.40 19.09
N ALA A 174 21.32 -0.91 18.88
CA ALA A 174 21.07 -1.87 19.94
C ALA A 174 22.28 -1.97 20.90
N TRP A 175 23.50 -2.01 20.37
CA TRP A 175 24.73 -1.99 21.17
C TRP A 175 24.88 -0.69 21.96
N HIS A 176 24.64 0.46 21.31
CA HIS A 176 24.74 1.78 21.95
C HIS A 176 23.74 1.94 23.09
N THR A 177 22.53 1.38 22.95
CA THR A 177 21.42 1.55 23.89
C THR A 177 21.22 0.37 24.85
N LYS A 178 22.10 -0.63 24.85
CA LYS A 178 21.92 -1.91 25.58
C LYS A 178 21.63 -1.79 27.09
N ASN A 179 22.10 -0.72 27.73
CA ASN A 179 21.93 -0.49 29.17
C ASN A 179 20.78 0.47 29.50
N ILE A 180 20.00 0.90 28.49
CA ILE A 180 18.89 1.84 28.65
C ILE A 180 17.58 1.06 28.61
N GLN A 181 16.84 1.10 29.73
CA GLN A 181 15.57 0.40 29.87
C GLN A 181 14.36 1.28 29.48
N ASP A 182 14.43 2.58 29.78
CA ASP A 182 13.35 3.52 29.47
C ASP A 182 13.19 3.71 27.95
N PRO A 183 12.04 3.34 27.34
CA PRO A 183 11.89 3.36 25.88
C PRO A 183 12.04 4.75 25.24
N PRO A 184 11.45 5.85 25.77
CA PRO A 184 11.69 7.20 25.26
C PRO A 184 13.17 7.59 25.28
N THR A 185 13.88 7.34 26.38
CA THR A 185 15.33 7.60 26.46
C THR A 185 16.12 6.72 25.49
N LYS A 186 15.71 5.47 25.31
CA LYS A 186 16.34 4.52 24.38
C LYS A 186 16.21 5.02 22.93
N ALA A 187 15.02 5.45 22.52
CA ALA A 187 14.78 6.02 21.20
C ALA A 187 15.59 7.30 20.97
N LEU A 188 15.63 8.20 21.97
CA LEU A 188 16.41 9.43 21.92
C LEU A 188 17.90 9.13 21.70
N GLN A 189 18.49 8.22 22.49
CA GLN A 189 19.92 7.87 22.37
C GLN A 189 20.22 7.13 21.06
N ALA A 190 19.31 6.28 20.59
CA ALA A 190 19.43 5.66 19.26
C ALA A 190 19.50 6.72 18.15
N ARG A 191 18.64 7.75 18.20
CA ARG A 191 18.74 8.89 17.26
C ARG A 191 20.02 9.68 17.41
N SER A 192 20.48 9.91 18.64
CA SER A 192 21.73 10.62 18.92
C SER A 192 22.94 9.92 18.30
N VAL A 193 23.05 8.59 18.41
CA VAL A 193 24.16 7.85 17.79
C VAL A 193 24.08 7.87 16.26
N LEU A 194 22.89 7.75 15.67
CA LEU A 194 22.72 7.88 14.20
C LEU A 194 23.16 9.26 13.71
N LYS A 195 22.74 10.32 14.42
CA LYS A 195 23.15 11.69 14.11
C LYS A 195 24.67 11.87 14.25
N PHE A 196 25.26 11.37 15.33
CA PHE A 196 26.70 11.43 15.56
C PHE A 196 27.50 10.79 14.42
N ILE A 197 27.08 9.60 13.96
CA ILE A 197 27.72 8.93 12.81
C ILE A 197 27.52 9.72 11.52
N SER A 198 26.29 10.19 11.25
CA SER A 198 26.01 10.97 10.04
C SER A 198 26.82 12.27 9.98
N ASP A 199 26.95 12.98 11.11
CA ASP A 199 27.72 14.22 11.21
C ASP A 199 29.23 13.93 11.09
N GLY A 200 29.73 12.87 11.74
CA GLY A 200 31.14 12.48 11.68
C GLY A 200 31.60 12.01 10.29
N LEU A 201 30.67 11.52 9.47
CA LEU A 201 30.93 11.11 8.10
C LEU A 201 30.64 12.22 7.07
N HIS A 202 30.35 13.45 7.48
CA HIS A 202 29.91 14.52 6.55
C HIS A 202 30.85 14.70 5.35
N ASP A 203 32.17 14.74 5.59
CA ASP A 203 33.17 14.98 4.54
C ASP A 203 33.66 13.69 3.83
N ASP A 204 33.22 12.50 4.29
CA ASP A 204 33.58 11.22 3.68
C ASP A 204 32.74 10.97 2.42
N LYS A 205 33.39 11.04 1.26
CA LYS A 205 32.77 10.84 -0.06
C LYS A 205 32.85 9.39 -0.56
N SER A 206 33.23 8.44 0.30
CA SER A 206 33.22 7.02 -0.07
C SER A 206 31.79 6.55 -0.36
N PRO A 207 31.60 5.61 -1.31
CA PRO A 207 30.27 5.08 -1.62
C PRO A 207 29.56 4.46 -0.40
N TYR A 208 30.32 3.86 0.52
CA TYR A 208 29.78 3.28 1.74
C TYR A 208 29.20 4.35 2.68
N ALA A 209 29.91 5.47 2.86
CA ALA A 209 29.42 6.58 3.68
C ALA A 209 28.14 7.20 3.10
N GLU A 210 28.02 7.26 1.77
CA GLU A 210 26.79 7.72 1.10
C GLU A 210 25.59 6.80 1.38
N VAL A 211 25.78 5.47 1.25
CA VAL A 211 24.75 4.48 1.58
C VAL A 211 24.31 4.61 3.04
N LEU A 212 25.28 4.72 3.97
CA LEU A 212 24.98 4.84 5.40
C LEU A 212 24.22 6.13 5.72
N ARG A 213 24.64 7.28 5.17
CA ARG A 213 23.94 8.56 5.34
C ARG A 213 22.52 8.51 4.78
N SER A 214 22.33 7.90 3.62
CA SER A 214 21.01 7.73 3.02
C SER A 214 20.07 6.94 3.93
N GLU A 215 20.57 5.83 4.50
CA GLU A 215 19.79 4.99 5.40
C GLU A 215 19.51 5.70 6.74
N ILE A 216 20.50 6.38 7.33
CA ILE A 216 20.31 7.19 8.55
C ILE A 216 19.26 8.29 8.31
N ASN A 217 19.28 8.96 7.15
CA ASN A 217 18.31 9.97 6.78
C ASN A 217 16.90 9.39 6.55
N LEU A 218 16.80 8.12 6.13
CA LEU A 218 15.50 7.44 6.05
C LEU A 218 14.95 7.18 7.46
N LEU A 219 15.79 6.68 8.37
CA LEU A 219 15.41 6.37 9.76
C LEU A 219 15.10 7.63 10.58
N SER A 220 15.79 8.74 10.33
CA SER A 220 15.56 10.00 11.05
C SER A 220 14.14 10.54 10.87
N LYS A 221 13.48 10.19 9.76
CA LYS A 221 12.10 10.61 9.42
C LYS A 221 11.01 9.72 10.02
N GLN A 222 11.38 8.55 10.55
CA GLN A 222 10.43 7.61 11.15
C GLN A 222 10.05 8.05 12.58
N SER A 223 8.93 7.55 13.10
CA SER A 223 8.52 7.82 14.49
C SER A 223 9.38 7.06 15.50
N ASP A 224 9.38 7.50 16.77
CA ASP A 224 10.08 6.80 17.84
C ASP A 224 9.53 5.39 18.05
N ASN A 225 8.21 5.21 17.92
CA ASN A 225 7.58 3.89 17.99
C ASN A 225 8.12 2.98 16.88
N TYR A 226 8.19 3.46 15.63
CA TYR A 226 8.77 2.68 14.53
C TYR A 226 10.23 2.30 14.80
N LEU A 227 11.04 3.21 15.36
CA LEU A 227 12.43 2.92 15.69
C LEU A 227 12.57 1.87 16.80
N LEU A 228 11.76 1.96 17.85
CA LEU A 228 11.77 1.01 18.97
C LEU A 228 11.36 -0.39 18.54
N HIS A 229 10.38 -0.46 17.66
CA HIS A 229 9.73 -1.71 17.30
C HIS A 229 10.33 -2.41 16.09
N ASP A 230 10.60 -1.67 15.01
CA ASP A 230 11.32 -2.29 13.91
C ASP A 230 12.78 -2.40 14.36
N HIS A 231 13.48 -1.29 14.53
CA HIS A 231 14.94 -1.31 14.55
C HIS A 231 15.59 -1.81 15.83
N LEU A 232 14.94 -1.60 16.98
CA LEU A 232 15.43 -2.02 18.29
C LEU A 232 14.75 -3.27 18.85
N SER A 233 13.79 -3.87 18.13
CA SER A 233 13.19 -5.13 18.56
C SER A 233 14.23 -6.25 18.58
N SER A 234 14.04 -7.12 19.55
CA SER A 234 14.86 -8.29 19.85
C SER A 234 14.91 -9.30 18.70
N PHE A 235 13.93 -9.30 17.79
CA PHE A 235 13.82 -10.31 16.73
C PHE A 235 13.63 -9.67 15.36
N ASN A 236 14.63 -9.76 14.50
CA ASN A 236 14.45 -9.59 13.05
C ASN A 236 15.32 -10.57 12.30
N GLN A 237 14.70 -11.48 11.54
CA GLN A 237 15.41 -12.47 10.74
C GLN A 237 15.01 -12.31 9.27
N PRO A 238 15.76 -11.52 8.48
CA PRO A 238 15.56 -11.47 7.04
C PRO A 238 15.91 -12.83 6.42
N ILE A 239 15.27 -13.16 5.30
CA ILE A 239 15.43 -14.44 4.60
C ILE A 239 15.67 -14.20 3.11
N TYR A 240 16.42 -15.07 2.45
CA TYR A 240 16.48 -15.03 0.98
C TYR A 240 15.15 -15.48 0.39
N PHE A 241 14.78 -14.92 -0.77
CA PHE A 241 13.53 -15.27 -1.45
C PHE A 241 13.43 -16.76 -1.76
N TYR A 242 14.50 -17.39 -2.27
CA TYR A 242 14.47 -18.82 -2.57
C TYR A 242 14.22 -19.66 -1.29
N GLN A 243 14.81 -19.29 -0.16
CA GLN A 243 14.62 -19.99 1.12
C GLN A 243 13.20 -19.85 1.65
N PHE A 244 12.59 -18.67 1.50
CA PHE A 244 11.17 -18.48 1.84
C PHE A 244 10.28 -19.40 1.01
N ILE A 245 10.55 -19.49 -0.30
CA ILE A 245 9.78 -20.35 -1.21
C ILE A 245 10.04 -21.84 -0.94
N GLU A 246 11.25 -22.24 -0.59
CA GLU A 246 11.53 -23.62 -0.14
C GLU A 246 10.72 -23.99 1.10
N ARG A 247 10.63 -23.09 2.10
CA ARG A 247 9.79 -23.28 3.29
C ARG A 247 8.30 -23.36 2.92
N ALA A 248 7.82 -22.52 2.01
CA ALA A 248 6.43 -22.55 1.54
C ALA A 248 6.11 -23.85 0.77
N ASN A 249 7.01 -24.29 -0.12
CA ASN A 249 6.87 -25.53 -0.88
C ASN A 249 6.84 -26.76 0.04
N ALA A 250 7.62 -26.76 1.13
CA ALA A 250 7.57 -27.83 2.14
C ALA A 250 6.18 -27.98 2.80
N GLN A 251 5.35 -26.92 2.77
CA GLN A 251 3.96 -26.91 3.25
C GLN A 251 2.94 -27.09 2.11
N ASN A 252 3.36 -27.51 0.91
CA ASN A 252 2.51 -27.65 -0.29
C ASN A 252 1.84 -26.35 -0.76
N LEU A 253 2.53 -25.22 -0.54
CA LEU A 253 2.19 -23.93 -1.13
C LEU A 253 3.13 -23.63 -2.30
N SER A 254 2.69 -22.80 -3.24
CA SER A 254 3.49 -22.40 -4.40
C SER A 254 3.46 -20.89 -4.58
N TYR A 255 4.57 -20.36 -5.10
CA TYR A 255 4.67 -18.95 -5.46
C TYR A 255 3.68 -18.59 -6.56
N LEU A 256 2.78 -17.66 -6.28
CA LEU A 256 1.87 -17.08 -7.27
C LEU A 256 2.55 -15.88 -7.94
N SER A 257 2.82 -14.82 -7.19
CA SER A 257 3.47 -13.59 -7.67
C SER A 257 4.00 -12.78 -6.49
N ASP A 258 4.69 -11.68 -6.77
CA ASP A 258 4.83 -10.59 -5.80
C ASP A 258 3.60 -9.68 -5.90
N ALA A 259 3.28 -8.94 -4.85
CA ALA A 259 2.20 -7.96 -4.85
C ALA A 259 2.51 -6.77 -5.77
N PHE A 260 3.76 -6.59 -6.19
CA PHE A 260 4.17 -5.52 -7.10
C PHE A 260 4.76 -6.12 -8.39
N LEU A 261 3.99 -6.13 -9.49
CA LEU A 261 4.47 -6.64 -10.79
C LEU A 261 5.86 -6.09 -11.22
N PRO A 262 6.22 -4.80 -10.97
CA PRO A 262 7.54 -4.27 -11.33
C PRO A 262 8.72 -4.95 -10.64
N THR A 263 8.51 -5.59 -9.48
CA THR A 263 9.57 -6.34 -8.80
C THR A 263 9.91 -7.63 -9.56
N MET A 264 8.95 -8.18 -10.29
CA MET A 264 9.09 -9.40 -11.10
C MET A 264 9.64 -9.13 -12.50
N PHE A 265 9.61 -7.88 -12.96
CA PHE A 265 9.91 -7.54 -14.35
C PHE A 265 11.40 -7.29 -14.60
N THR A 266 12.00 -8.15 -15.41
CA THR A 266 13.40 -8.08 -15.87
C THR A 266 13.63 -6.98 -16.90
N GLY A 267 12.60 -6.57 -17.65
CA GLY A 267 12.71 -5.56 -18.71
C GLY A 267 13.07 -4.15 -18.26
N ASN A 268 13.08 -3.89 -16.96
CA ASN A 268 13.60 -2.64 -16.36
C ASN A 268 15.13 -2.69 -16.13
N LEU A 269 15.80 -3.81 -16.42
CA LEU A 269 17.26 -3.96 -16.36
C LEU A 269 17.89 -3.66 -17.73
N PRO A 270 19.23 -3.44 -17.78
CA PRO A 270 19.95 -3.36 -19.05
C PRO A 270 19.64 -4.55 -19.96
N ALA A 271 19.43 -4.29 -21.26
CA ALA A 271 18.92 -5.27 -22.22
C ALA A 271 19.70 -6.59 -22.23
N ASN A 272 21.03 -6.53 -22.15
CA ASN A 272 21.88 -7.73 -22.12
C ASN A 272 21.56 -8.62 -20.91
N LEU A 273 21.46 -8.03 -19.71
CA LEU A 273 21.15 -8.78 -18.49
C LEU A 273 19.71 -9.33 -18.51
N SER A 274 18.75 -8.51 -18.95
CA SER A 274 17.36 -8.94 -19.12
C SER A 274 17.26 -10.14 -20.08
N ASN A 275 17.95 -10.08 -21.22
CA ASN A 275 17.95 -11.16 -22.21
C ASN A 275 18.54 -12.47 -21.65
N GLU A 276 19.62 -12.42 -20.85
CA GLU A 276 20.17 -13.62 -20.20
C GLU A 276 19.23 -14.19 -19.14
N LEU A 277 18.64 -13.33 -18.29
CA LEU A 277 17.69 -13.77 -17.27
C LEU A 277 16.45 -14.42 -17.90
N ASN A 278 15.97 -13.90 -19.03
CA ASN A 278 14.80 -14.44 -19.72
C ASN A 278 15.04 -15.83 -20.36
N LYS A 279 16.30 -16.30 -20.47
CA LYS A 279 16.60 -17.68 -20.89
C LYS A 279 16.39 -18.69 -19.76
N ILE A 280 16.33 -18.24 -18.50
CA ILE A 280 16.17 -19.11 -17.34
C ILE A 280 14.69 -19.51 -17.19
N ASN A 281 14.37 -20.80 -17.29
CA ASN A 281 12.99 -21.28 -17.11
C ASN A 281 12.65 -21.54 -15.62
N ASN A 282 12.92 -20.59 -14.74
CA ASN A 282 12.59 -20.67 -13.32
C ASN A 282 12.42 -19.28 -12.71
N ILE A 283 11.17 -18.92 -12.38
CA ILE A 283 10.82 -17.60 -11.83
C ILE A 283 11.42 -17.35 -10.45
N ILE A 284 11.69 -18.40 -9.66
CA ILE A 284 12.29 -18.27 -8.33
C ILE A 284 13.77 -17.89 -8.46
N ILE A 285 14.48 -18.55 -9.38
CA ILE A 285 15.88 -18.22 -9.69
C ILE A 285 15.99 -16.80 -10.25
N ILE A 286 15.14 -16.44 -11.22
CA ILE A 286 15.09 -15.06 -11.74
C ILE A 286 14.84 -14.08 -10.60
N GLY A 287 13.79 -14.31 -9.79
CA GLY A 287 13.46 -13.43 -8.67
C GLY A 287 14.60 -13.28 -7.66
N GLN A 288 15.35 -14.35 -7.39
CA GLN A 288 16.51 -14.29 -6.49
C GLN A 288 17.67 -13.50 -7.10
N TYR A 289 17.95 -13.63 -8.41
CA TYR A 289 18.91 -12.76 -9.09
C TYR A 289 18.47 -11.29 -9.04
N MET A 290 17.19 -11.02 -9.27
CA MET A 290 16.63 -9.66 -9.17
C MET A 290 16.85 -9.07 -7.77
N ASP A 291 16.73 -9.88 -6.71
CA ASP A 291 16.99 -9.43 -5.34
C ASP A 291 18.45 -9.04 -5.10
N PHE A 292 19.40 -9.81 -5.64
CA PHE A 292 20.81 -9.46 -5.58
C PHE A 292 21.12 -8.19 -6.37
N VAL A 293 20.59 -8.07 -7.59
CA VAL A 293 20.85 -6.91 -8.48
C VAL A 293 20.25 -5.62 -7.91
N ARG A 294 19.07 -5.69 -7.31
CA ARG A 294 18.34 -4.53 -6.78
C ARG A 294 18.58 -4.25 -5.30
N ASN A 295 19.38 -5.09 -4.63
CA ASN A 295 19.55 -5.06 -3.19
C ASN A 295 18.18 -5.08 -2.46
N GLN A 296 17.29 -5.99 -2.87
CA GLN A 296 15.91 -6.04 -2.40
C GLN A 296 15.86 -6.25 -0.88
N ARG A 297 15.18 -5.34 -0.18
CA ARG A 297 15.10 -5.34 1.29
C ARG A 297 13.80 -5.92 1.86
N PHE A 298 12.75 -5.99 1.06
CA PHE A 298 11.41 -6.40 1.51
C PHE A 298 10.63 -7.02 0.36
N ARG A 299 9.90 -8.09 0.62
CA ARG A 299 9.00 -8.72 -0.35
C ARG A 299 7.58 -8.81 0.17
N CYS A 300 6.64 -8.78 -0.75
CA CYS A 300 5.22 -8.97 -0.51
C CYS A 300 4.76 -10.14 -1.38
N THR A 301 4.93 -11.36 -0.88
CA THR A 301 4.72 -12.57 -1.70
C THR A 301 3.29 -13.06 -1.62
N LEU A 302 2.74 -13.42 -2.77
CA LEU A 302 1.49 -14.17 -2.89
C LEU A 302 1.79 -15.65 -3.06
N LEU A 303 1.08 -16.48 -2.29
CA LEU A 303 1.12 -17.93 -2.31
C LEU A 303 -0.27 -18.48 -2.64
N CYS A 304 -0.31 -19.63 -3.29
CA CYS A 304 -1.52 -20.42 -3.48
C CYS A 304 -1.22 -21.90 -3.20
N HIS A 305 -2.23 -22.76 -3.17
CA HIS A 305 -2.01 -24.21 -3.14
C HIS A 305 -1.19 -24.66 -4.35
N GLN A 306 -0.28 -25.62 -4.14
CA GLN A 306 0.56 -26.19 -5.20
C GLN A 306 -0.25 -26.93 -6.28
N ASP A 307 -1.47 -27.35 -5.96
CA ASP A 307 -2.40 -27.99 -6.90
C ASP A 307 -2.96 -27.00 -7.95
N ASN A 308 -2.82 -25.69 -7.73
CA ASN A 308 -3.27 -24.67 -8.67
C ASN A 308 -2.27 -24.50 -9.83
N GLN A 309 -2.80 -24.49 -11.05
CA GLN A 309 -2.01 -24.20 -12.25
C GLN A 309 -1.85 -22.69 -12.43
N VAL A 310 -0.68 -22.15 -12.09
CA VAL A 310 -0.32 -20.74 -12.30
C VAL A 310 0.13 -20.54 -13.74
N ASN A 311 -0.66 -19.82 -14.56
CA ASN A 311 -0.29 -19.54 -15.95
C ASN A 311 0.60 -18.29 -16.05
N ARG A 312 1.90 -18.48 -16.34
CA ARG A 312 2.87 -17.39 -16.52
C ARG A 312 3.08 -16.96 -17.98
N SER A 313 2.48 -17.67 -18.92
CA SER A 313 2.53 -17.35 -20.37
C SER A 313 1.43 -16.35 -20.72
N LEU A 314 1.56 -15.14 -20.18
CA LEU A 314 0.60 -14.07 -20.37
C LEU A 314 0.62 -13.54 -21.81
N ARG A 315 -0.55 -13.24 -22.35
CA ARG A 315 -0.74 -12.61 -23.66
C ARG A 315 -1.02 -11.13 -23.47
N THR A 316 -0.66 -10.32 -24.45
CA THR A 316 -0.94 -8.87 -24.44
C THR A 316 -2.43 -8.58 -24.21
N LYS A 317 -3.32 -9.33 -24.86
CA LYS A 317 -4.78 -9.23 -24.72
C LYS A 317 -5.35 -9.62 -23.35
N ASP A 318 -4.58 -10.25 -22.46
CA ASP A 318 -5.11 -10.60 -21.13
C ASP A 318 -5.37 -9.32 -20.29
N ILE A 319 -4.76 -8.19 -20.68
CA ILE A 319 -4.96 -6.85 -20.10
C ILE A 319 -6.40 -6.33 -20.27
N GLU A 320 -7.14 -6.83 -21.26
CA GLU A 320 -8.47 -6.32 -21.64
C GLU A 320 -9.54 -6.48 -20.55
N ASN A 321 -9.28 -7.34 -19.57
CA ASN A 321 -10.20 -7.66 -18.48
C ASN A 321 -10.02 -6.77 -17.24
N PHE A 322 -9.17 -5.75 -17.32
CA PHE A 322 -8.78 -4.95 -16.16
C PHE A 322 -9.07 -3.46 -16.35
N TYR A 323 -9.25 -2.79 -15.22
CA TYR A 323 -9.11 -1.35 -15.10
C TYR A 323 -7.64 -0.96 -15.09
N LEU A 324 -7.35 0.18 -15.71
CA LEU A 324 -6.02 0.71 -15.91
C LEU A 324 -5.91 2.04 -15.17
N GLN A 325 -4.81 2.20 -14.43
CA GLN A 325 -4.49 3.43 -13.73
C GLN A 325 -3.09 3.89 -14.10
N MET A 326 -2.96 5.10 -14.63
CA MET A 326 -1.66 5.67 -14.94
C MET A 326 -0.88 6.02 -13.66
N MET A 327 0.37 5.59 -13.58
CA MET A 327 1.29 5.91 -12.49
C MET A 327 2.34 6.94 -12.92
N GLY A 328 2.77 6.87 -14.19
CA GLY A 328 3.72 7.82 -14.76
C GLY A 328 3.09 9.16 -15.15
N LYS A 329 3.95 10.10 -15.54
CA LYS A 329 3.54 11.43 -16.01
C LYS A 329 4.21 11.75 -17.34
N PRO A 330 3.58 12.58 -18.20
CA PRO A 330 4.28 13.10 -19.37
C PRO A 330 5.46 13.96 -18.91
N GLN A 331 6.57 13.91 -19.64
CA GLN A 331 7.74 14.74 -19.36
C GLN A 331 7.44 16.23 -19.66
N ASP A 332 6.58 16.50 -20.64
CA ASP A 332 5.99 17.82 -20.85
C ASP A 332 4.72 17.96 -19.98
N PRO A 333 4.71 18.83 -18.95
CA PRO A 333 3.55 19.00 -18.08
C PRO A 333 2.35 19.62 -18.80
N ASN A 334 2.56 20.25 -19.97
CA ASN A 334 1.49 20.84 -20.78
C ASN A 334 0.92 19.88 -21.82
N PHE A 335 1.34 18.60 -21.80
CA PHE A 335 0.90 17.60 -22.76
C PHE A 335 -0.63 17.55 -22.88
N SER A 336 -1.12 17.86 -24.08
CA SER A 336 -2.54 17.96 -24.39
C SER A 336 -2.85 17.41 -25.78
N ALA A 337 -4.15 17.26 -26.09
CA ALA A 337 -4.60 16.77 -27.39
C ALA A 337 -4.06 17.59 -28.58
N ALA A 338 -3.80 18.88 -28.40
CA ALA A 338 -3.27 19.77 -29.45
C ALA A 338 -1.83 19.42 -29.87
N GLN A 339 -1.08 18.71 -29.03
CA GLN A 339 0.31 18.33 -29.30
C GLN A 339 0.44 16.94 -29.92
N ILE A 340 -0.66 16.18 -30.02
CA ILE A 340 -0.69 14.87 -30.65
C ILE A 340 -0.55 15.05 -32.16
N GLN A 341 0.60 14.65 -32.70
CA GLN A 341 0.93 14.75 -34.11
C GLN A 341 1.64 13.47 -34.55
N GLU A 342 1.24 12.93 -35.70
CA GLU A 342 1.80 11.68 -36.22
C GLU A 342 3.33 11.80 -36.42
N GLY A 343 4.07 10.82 -35.90
CA GLY A 343 5.53 10.73 -36.04
C GLY A 343 6.34 11.53 -35.01
N LYS A 344 5.72 12.47 -34.26
CA LYS A 344 6.38 13.14 -33.13
C LYS A 344 6.45 12.21 -31.94
N GLU A 345 7.54 12.23 -31.18
CA GLU A 345 7.68 11.42 -29.97
C GLU A 345 7.21 12.18 -28.72
N ILE A 346 6.51 11.49 -27.83
CA ILE A 346 6.14 11.97 -26.49
C ILE A 346 6.71 10.99 -25.45
N HIS A 347 7.24 11.55 -24.37
CA HIS A 347 7.92 10.79 -23.33
C HIS A 347 7.09 10.78 -22.05
N PHE A 348 6.93 9.61 -21.44
CA PHE A 348 6.28 9.41 -20.16
C PHE A 348 7.26 8.78 -19.19
N THR A 349 7.33 9.29 -17.97
CA THR A 349 8.30 8.82 -16.98
C THR A 349 7.61 8.35 -15.71
N TYR A 350 8.15 7.30 -15.11
CA TYR A 350 7.82 6.85 -13.77
C TYR A 350 9.07 6.25 -13.12
N SER A 351 9.47 6.79 -11.97
CA SER A 351 10.75 6.46 -11.34
C SER A 351 11.91 6.61 -12.36
N ASN A 352 12.64 5.53 -12.64
CA ASN A 352 13.78 5.54 -13.56
C ASN A 352 13.42 5.01 -14.96
N ILE A 353 12.13 4.85 -15.26
CA ILE A 353 11.63 4.27 -16.50
C ILE A 353 11.10 5.40 -17.38
N THR A 354 11.50 5.39 -18.64
CA THR A 354 10.97 6.29 -19.68
C THR A 354 10.33 5.46 -20.78
N LEU A 355 9.07 5.76 -21.10
CA LEU A 355 8.37 5.25 -22.26
C LEU A 355 8.30 6.33 -23.34
N THR A 356 8.78 5.99 -24.54
CA THR A 356 8.67 6.83 -25.72
C THR A 356 7.51 6.36 -26.59
N VAL A 357 6.58 7.26 -26.91
CA VAL A 357 5.37 6.95 -27.68
C VAL A 357 5.30 7.83 -28.94
N ARG A 358 5.22 7.20 -30.11
CA ARG A 358 5.23 7.88 -31.42
C ARG A 358 3.87 7.90 -32.13
N ASN A 359 3.12 6.81 -32.01
CA ASN A 359 1.84 6.66 -32.68
C ASN A 359 0.80 7.59 -32.05
N ALA A 360 0.03 8.33 -32.86
CA ALA A 360 -0.94 9.30 -32.40
C ALA A 360 -2.08 8.66 -31.56
N ILE A 361 -2.52 7.45 -31.91
CA ILE A 361 -3.53 6.70 -31.15
C ILE A 361 -2.96 6.28 -29.79
N SER A 362 -1.71 5.81 -29.75
CA SER A 362 -1.03 5.47 -28.51
C SER A 362 -0.81 6.70 -27.63
N GLN A 363 -0.46 7.86 -28.20
CA GLN A 363 -0.36 9.13 -27.47
C GLN A 363 -1.71 9.56 -26.88
N LEU A 364 -2.79 9.42 -27.65
CA LEU A 364 -4.14 9.70 -27.17
C LEU A 364 -4.55 8.75 -26.04
N ALA A 365 -4.21 7.47 -26.13
CA ALA A 365 -4.44 6.50 -25.07
C ALA A 365 -3.73 6.92 -23.77
N MET A 366 -2.45 7.31 -23.87
CA MET A 366 -1.68 7.80 -22.73
C MET A 366 -2.25 9.10 -22.15
N LEU A 367 -2.71 10.03 -23.00
CA LEU A 367 -3.37 11.26 -22.56
C LEU A 367 -4.62 10.95 -21.74
N ILE A 368 -5.51 10.09 -22.26
CA ILE A 368 -6.74 9.69 -21.56
C ILE A 368 -6.41 9.01 -20.23
N LEU A 369 -5.41 8.12 -20.20
CA LEU A 369 -4.95 7.48 -18.96
C LEU A 369 -4.41 8.49 -17.94
N CYS A 370 -3.71 9.54 -18.37
CA CYS A 370 -3.26 10.63 -17.50
C CYS A 370 -4.44 11.48 -16.97
N GLU A 371 -5.44 11.76 -17.79
CA GLU A 371 -6.66 12.47 -17.37
C GLU A 371 -7.46 11.67 -16.34
N GLU A 372 -7.54 10.34 -16.52
CA GLU A 372 -8.27 9.41 -15.65
C GLU A 372 -7.41 8.84 -14.50
N GLN A 373 -6.17 9.32 -14.30
CA GLN A 373 -5.22 8.70 -13.35
C GLN A 373 -5.76 8.59 -11.91
N ALA A 374 -6.68 9.47 -11.52
CA ALA A 374 -7.27 9.49 -10.21
C ALA A 374 -8.42 8.49 -10.03
N LYS A 375 -9.04 8.01 -11.11
CA LYS A 375 -10.09 6.97 -11.12
C LYS A 375 -9.85 5.96 -12.25
N PRO A 376 -9.40 4.72 -11.93
CA PRO A 376 -9.05 3.72 -12.93
C PRO A 376 -10.14 3.52 -13.98
N ILE A 377 -9.75 3.46 -15.26
CA ILE A 377 -10.64 3.29 -16.40
C ILE A 377 -10.58 1.86 -16.92
N HIS A 378 -11.72 1.23 -17.20
CA HIS A 378 -11.75 -0.11 -17.79
C HIS A 378 -11.15 -0.08 -19.21
N TYR A 379 -10.38 -1.10 -19.60
CA TYR A 379 -9.76 -1.17 -20.93
C TYR A 379 -10.75 -0.90 -22.09
N ASN A 380 -11.93 -1.51 -22.05
CA ASN A 380 -12.96 -1.27 -23.08
C ASN A 380 -13.42 0.21 -23.11
N ALA A 381 -13.58 0.85 -21.95
CA ALA A 381 -13.95 2.26 -21.88
C ALA A 381 -12.80 3.17 -22.38
N LEU A 382 -11.54 2.79 -22.17
CA LEU A 382 -10.39 3.48 -22.79
C LEU A 382 -10.50 3.41 -24.32
N CYS A 383 -10.80 2.23 -24.89
CA CYS A 383 -10.98 2.07 -26.33
C CYS A 383 -12.12 2.94 -26.87
N GLU A 384 -13.26 3.00 -26.17
CA GLU A 384 -14.40 3.85 -26.53
C GLU A 384 -14.06 5.34 -26.45
N LYS A 385 -13.29 5.78 -25.45
CA LYS A 385 -12.81 7.17 -25.35
C LYS A 385 -11.83 7.51 -26.46
N ILE A 386 -10.94 6.59 -26.83
CA ILE A 386 -10.04 6.76 -27.98
C ILE A 386 -10.86 6.88 -29.26
N ALA A 387 -11.83 5.99 -29.49
CA ALA A 387 -12.68 6.03 -30.67
C ALA A 387 -13.52 7.31 -30.75
N SER A 388 -14.04 7.82 -29.62
CA SER A 388 -14.83 9.05 -29.62
C SER A 388 -13.97 10.29 -29.90
N ARG A 389 -12.79 10.42 -29.30
CA ARG A 389 -11.91 11.59 -29.41
C ARG A 389 -10.94 11.55 -30.61
N GLY A 390 -10.58 10.36 -31.07
CA GLY A 390 -9.59 10.15 -32.13
C GLY A 390 -10.19 10.05 -33.54
N THR A 391 -9.32 9.88 -34.52
CA THR A 391 -9.69 9.70 -35.94
C THR A 391 -10.10 8.26 -36.26
N LEU A 392 -9.43 7.28 -35.65
CA LEU A 392 -9.75 5.86 -35.80
C LEU A 392 -10.98 5.52 -34.96
N LYS A 393 -12.06 5.06 -35.61
CA LYS A 393 -13.32 4.71 -34.96
C LYS A 393 -13.51 3.21 -34.72
N ASP A 394 -12.76 2.37 -35.44
CA ASP A 394 -12.84 0.91 -35.30
C ASP A 394 -12.16 0.46 -34.00
N ILE A 395 -12.96 -0.07 -33.08
CA ILE A 395 -12.50 -0.60 -31.78
C ILE A 395 -11.53 -1.77 -31.96
N ALA A 396 -11.74 -2.65 -32.93
CA ALA A 396 -10.85 -3.80 -33.13
C ALA A 396 -9.44 -3.36 -33.54
N ALA A 397 -9.35 -2.39 -34.46
CA ALA A 397 -8.09 -1.77 -34.85
C ALA A 397 -7.41 -1.04 -33.67
N ILE A 398 -8.19 -0.32 -32.84
CA ILE A 398 -7.66 0.32 -31.62
C ILE A 398 -7.07 -0.73 -30.67
N LYS A 399 -7.79 -1.84 -30.42
CA LYS A 399 -7.31 -2.91 -29.54
C LYS A 399 -5.98 -3.49 -30.03
N ASN A 400 -5.85 -3.76 -31.33
CA ASN A 400 -4.61 -4.25 -31.90
C ASN A 400 -3.45 -3.26 -31.68
N LEU A 401 -3.67 -1.96 -31.90
CA LEU A 401 -2.65 -0.94 -31.62
C LEU A 401 -2.25 -0.90 -30.13
N LEU A 402 -3.23 -0.95 -29.22
CA LEU A 402 -2.94 -0.91 -27.78
C LEU A 402 -2.22 -2.17 -27.27
N ASN A 403 -2.57 -3.34 -27.83
CA ASN A 403 -2.02 -4.61 -27.39
C ASN A 403 -0.67 -4.92 -28.05
N ASP A 404 -0.50 -4.62 -29.33
CA ASP A 404 0.66 -5.04 -30.10
C ASP A 404 1.73 -3.95 -30.23
N ASP A 405 1.33 -2.67 -30.42
CA ASP A 405 2.27 -1.54 -30.55
C ASP A 405 2.61 -0.95 -29.18
N LEU A 406 1.60 -0.46 -28.45
CA LEU A 406 1.83 0.16 -27.13
C LEU A 406 2.16 -0.87 -26.05
N ASN A 407 1.59 -2.07 -26.15
CA ASN A 407 1.78 -3.19 -25.23
C ASN A 407 1.52 -2.80 -23.76
N LEU A 408 0.26 -2.47 -23.45
CA LEU A 408 -0.19 -2.08 -22.10
C LEU A 408 0.14 -3.12 -21.02
N MET A 409 0.19 -4.42 -21.37
CA MET A 409 0.63 -5.48 -20.45
C MET A 409 2.07 -5.27 -20.01
N ARG A 410 2.99 -5.01 -20.95
CA ARG A 410 4.39 -4.70 -20.63
C ARG A 410 4.50 -3.45 -19.76
N MET A 411 3.68 -2.43 -19.99
CA MET A 411 3.66 -1.22 -19.16
C MET A 411 3.20 -1.50 -17.73
N ALA A 412 2.26 -2.42 -17.54
CA ALA A 412 1.84 -2.85 -16.21
C ALA A 412 2.99 -3.54 -15.45
N PHE A 413 3.71 -4.44 -16.11
CA PHE A 413 4.91 -5.05 -15.55
C PHE A 413 6.06 -4.05 -15.36
N ALA A 414 6.17 -3.00 -16.18
CA ALA A 414 7.16 -1.95 -15.98
C ALA A 414 6.82 -1.08 -14.75
N GLY A 415 5.53 -0.94 -14.40
CA GLY A 415 5.05 -0.08 -13.32
C GLY A 415 4.54 1.27 -13.77
N LEU A 416 4.44 1.52 -15.09
CA LEU A 416 3.86 2.75 -15.64
C LEU A 416 2.34 2.79 -15.50
N ILE A 417 1.70 1.62 -15.46
CA ILE A 417 0.27 1.45 -15.25
C ILE A 417 0.06 0.42 -14.13
N ASN A 418 -0.91 0.67 -13.25
CA ASN A 418 -1.46 -0.34 -12.37
C ASN A 418 -2.71 -0.96 -12.99
N ILE A 419 -2.89 -2.26 -12.79
CA ILE A 419 -4.09 -2.99 -13.19
C ILE A 419 -4.96 -3.27 -11.97
N LYS A 420 -6.27 -3.26 -12.15
CA LYS A 420 -7.25 -3.63 -11.11
C LYS A 420 -8.41 -4.41 -11.72
N SER A 421 -8.95 -5.37 -10.99
CA SER A 421 -10.21 -6.04 -11.36
C SER A 421 -11.45 -5.42 -10.69
N TYR A 422 -11.23 -4.50 -9.76
CA TYR A 422 -12.29 -3.81 -9.02
C TYR A 422 -12.03 -2.30 -9.10
N CYS A 423 -13.07 -1.52 -9.38
CA CYS A 423 -13.00 -0.07 -9.37
C CYS A 423 -13.79 0.45 -8.17
N GLU A 424 -13.12 1.21 -7.31
CA GLU A 424 -13.70 1.64 -6.06
C GLU A 424 -14.78 2.74 -6.26
N ASN A 425 -15.84 2.72 -5.45
CA ASN A 425 -16.87 3.76 -5.47
C ASN A 425 -16.40 5.01 -4.69
N TYR A 426 -16.01 6.05 -5.43
CA TYR A 426 -15.71 7.39 -4.91
C TYR A 426 -15.97 8.46 -5.97
N LEU A 427 -16.11 9.70 -5.50
CA LEU A 427 -16.39 10.88 -6.31
C LEU A 427 -15.11 11.69 -6.56
N MET A 428 -14.87 12.01 -7.83
CA MET A 428 -13.76 12.86 -8.27
C MET A 428 -14.14 14.34 -8.35
N GLN A 429 -15.44 14.65 -8.32
CA GLN A 429 -15.98 16.00 -8.31
C GLN A 429 -16.64 16.25 -6.95
N VAL A 430 -16.51 17.48 -6.45
CA VAL A 430 -17.13 17.88 -5.19
C VAL A 430 -18.64 18.05 -5.43
N PRO A 431 -19.51 17.24 -4.80
CA PRO A 431 -20.94 17.43 -4.93
C PRO A 431 -21.38 18.69 -4.17
N GLU A 432 -22.55 19.24 -4.51
CA GLU A 432 -23.11 20.44 -3.84
C GLU A 432 -23.19 20.27 -2.32
N LYS A 433 -23.51 19.04 -1.88
CA LYS A 433 -23.51 18.62 -0.49
C LYS A 433 -22.50 17.49 -0.27
N PRO A 434 -21.24 17.82 0.10
CA PRO A 434 -20.19 16.84 0.31
C PRO A 434 -20.55 15.76 1.33
N TYR A 435 -20.26 14.51 0.98
CA TYR A 435 -20.40 13.35 1.85
C TYR A 435 -19.09 12.56 1.90
N VAL A 436 -18.68 12.21 3.12
CA VAL A 436 -17.67 11.18 3.40
C VAL A 436 -18.34 10.03 4.16
N CYS A 437 -17.82 8.81 4.09
CA CYS A 437 -18.46 7.70 4.79
C CYS A 437 -18.31 7.83 6.34
N PRO A 438 -19.22 7.21 7.13
CA PRO A 438 -19.15 7.18 8.59
C PRO A 438 -17.79 6.74 9.16
N LEU A 439 -17.12 5.78 8.54
CA LEU A 439 -15.79 5.34 8.95
C LEU A 439 -14.76 6.47 8.91
N ILE A 440 -14.69 7.22 7.80
CA ILE A 440 -13.74 8.33 7.64
C ILE A 440 -14.03 9.43 8.67
N ARG A 441 -15.31 9.75 8.94
CA ARG A 441 -15.69 10.71 10.00
C ARG A 441 -15.25 10.21 11.38
N TYR A 442 -15.50 8.94 11.68
CA TYR A 442 -15.14 8.31 12.94
C TYR A 442 -13.62 8.36 13.18
N GLN A 443 -12.83 7.98 12.18
CA GLN A 443 -11.37 8.03 12.23
C GLN A 443 -10.88 9.47 12.40
N GLY A 444 -11.38 10.43 11.62
CA GLY A 444 -10.93 11.82 11.69
C GLY A 444 -11.19 12.52 13.02
N GLN A 445 -12.18 12.07 13.79
CA GLN A 445 -12.44 12.58 15.14
C GLN A 445 -11.45 12.05 16.19
N ARG A 446 -10.84 10.88 15.96
CA ARG A 446 -10.04 10.15 16.96
C ARG A 446 -8.55 10.15 16.67
N GLN A 447 -8.16 10.30 15.40
CA GLN A 447 -6.78 10.21 14.95
C GLN A 447 -6.45 11.27 13.88
N ASN A 448 -5.18 11.36 13.51
CA ASN A 448 -4.66 12.33 12.53
C ASN A 448 -4.53 11.75 11.12
N HIS A 449 -5.11 10.58 10.86
CA HIS A 449 -5.15 9.97 9.55
C HIS A 449 -6.47 9.21 9.35
N VAL A 450 -6.85 9.00 8.10
CA VAL A 450 -8.05 8.23 7.71
C VAL A 450 -7.69 7.23 6.63
N THR A 451 -8.50 6.19 6.47
CA THR A 451 -8.41 5.29 5.32
C THR A 451 -9.37 5.76 4.24
N ASN A 452 -8.85 6.09 3.06
CA ASN A 452 -9.69 6.52 1.94
C ASN A 452 -10.38 5.34 1.23
N GLN A 453 -11.16 5.65 0.20
CA GLN A 453 -11.85 4.63 -0.60
C GLN A 453 -10.93 3.78 -1.48
N ARG A 454 -9.61 4.03 -1.49
CA ARG A 454 -8.59 3.20 -2.17
C ARG A 454 -7.80 2.34 -1.18
N HIS A 455 -8.23 2.28 0.08
CA HIS A 455 -7.53 1.59 1.17
C HIS A 455 -6.12 2.13 1.43
N GLU A 456 -5.96 3.45 1.26
CA GLU A 456 -4.72 4.19 1.49
C GLU A 456 -4.84 5.04 2.77
N PRO A 457 -3.79 5.12 3.60
CA PRO A 457 -3.75 6.00 4.74
C PRO A 457 -3.50 7.45 4.28
N ILE A 458 -4.42 8.35 4.63
CA ILE A 458 -4.35 9.78 4.32
C ILE A 458 -4.18 10.55 5.62
N ALA A 459 -3.05 11.26 5.76
CA ALA A 459 -2.84 12.20 6.85
C ALA A 459 -3.81 13.38 6.72
N LEU A 460 -4.42 13.78 7.83
CA LEU A 460 -5.40 14.86 7.84
C LEU A 460 -4.74 16.22 8.09
N GLU A 461 -4.98 17.16 7.17
CA GLU A 461 -4.71 18.57 7.42
C GLU A 461 -5.70 19.14 8.45
N PRO A 462 -5.32 20.18 9.24
CA PRO A 462 -6.18 20.73 10.29
C PRO A 462 -7.57 21.15 9.80
N LEU A 463 -7.65 21.81 8.64
CA LEU A 463 -8.94 22.24 8.06
C LEU A 463 -9.82 21.04 7.70
N VAL A 464 -9.25 20.02 7.04
CA VAL A 464 -10.00 18.80 6.68
C VAL A 464 -10.52 18.12 7.94
N LYS A 465 -9.69 18.00 8.98
CA LYS A 465 -10.08 17.38 10.25
C LYS A 465 -11.28 18.07 10.91
N VAL A 466 -11.30 19.41 10.90
CA VAL A 466 -12.42 20.21 11.42
C VAL A 466 -13.68 20.08 10.57
N LEU A 467 -13.54 19.94 9.25
CA LEU A 467 -14.69 19.82 8.34
C LEU A 467 -15.34 18.44 8.37
N LEU A 468 -14.57 17.36 8.55
CA LEU A 468 -15.05 15.97 8.45
C LEU A 468 -16.39 15.67 9.14
N PRO A 469 -16.65 16.13 10.39
CA PRO A 469 -17.92 15.89 11.06
C PRO A 469 -19.15 16.45 10.33
N TYR A 470 -18.97 17.48 9.49
CA TYR A 470 -20.04 18.20 8.79
C TYR A 470 -20.26 17.72 7.35
N LEU A 471 -19.42 16.79 6.86
CA LEU A 471 -19.48 16.23 5.51
C LEU A 471 -20.36 14.98 5.50
N ASP A 472 -21.64 15.16 5.80
CA ASP A 472 -22.66 14.13 5.92
C ASP A 472 -23.74 14.18 4.82
N GLY A 473 -23.48 14.96 3.76
CA GLY A 473 -24.43 15.14 2.65
C GLY A 473 -25.57 16.10 2.98
N THR A 474 -25.57 16.75 4.14
CA THR A 474 -26.60 17.75 4.51
C THR A 474 -26.13 19.18 4.26
N ASN A 475 -24.85 19.47 4.55
CA ASN A 475 -24.28 20.82 4.43
C ASN A 475 -23.88 21.16 2.99
N THR A 476 -24.27 22.34 2.52
CA THR A 476 -23.75 22.90 1.28
C THR A 476 -22.33 23.42 1.46
N ILE A 477 -21.60 23.63 0.35
CA ILE A 477 -20.27 24.27 0.38
C ILE A 477 -20.31 25.63 1.12
N GLU A 478 -21.36 26.42 0.93
CA GLU A 478 -21.52 27.71 1.63
C GLU A 478 -21.72 27.52 3.14
N SER A 479 -22.51 26.53 3.56
CA SER A 479 -22.65 26.17 4.98
C SER A 479 -21.29 25.81 5.59
N LEU A 480 -20.50 24.98 4.89
CA LEU A 480 -19.17 24.57 5.35
C LEU A 480 -18.21 25.75 5.49
N ILE A 481 -18.25 26.72 4.57
CA ILE A 481 -17.46 27.95 4.67
C ILE A 481 -17.85 28.74 5.93
N ASN A 482 -19.14 28.88 6.21
CA ASN A 482 -19.62 29.57 7.41
C ASN A 482 -19.22 28.84 8.71
N ILE A 483 -19.24 27.51 8.71
CA ILE A 483 -18.74 26.69 9.82
C ILE A 483 -17.24 26.94 10.03
N THR A 484 -16.43 26.97 8.97
CA THR A 484 -15.00 27.27 9.08
C THR A 484 -14.75 28.68 9.62
N LYS A 485 -15.52 29.69 9.18
CA LYS A 485 -15.44 31.05 9.73
C LYS A 485 -15.70 31.08 11.24
N LYS A 486 -16.70 30.31 11.70
CA LYS A 486 -16.98 30.16 13.13
C LYS A 486 -15.80 29.56 13.89
N HIS A 487 -15.21 28.47 13.37
CA HIS A 487 -14.02 27.85 13.98
C HIS A 487 -12.79 28.77 14.01
N VAL A 488 -12.63 29.64 13.01
CA VAL A 488 -11.58 30.67 13.02
C VAL A 488 -11.87 31.74 14.09
N ALA A 489 -13.12 32.19 14.21
CA ALA A 489 -13.52 33.16 15.23
C ALA A 489 -13.38 32.62 16.67
N GLU A 490 -13.57 31.31 16.86
CA GLU A 490 -13.39 30.61 18.13
C GLU A 490 -11.92 30.27 18.42
N GLY A 491 -11.00 30.56 17.49
CA GLY A 491 -9.57 30.30 17.65
C GLY A 491 -9.16 28.83 17.45
N LEU A 492 -10.06 27.97 16.96
CA LEU A 492 -9.76 26.57 16.63
C LEU A 492 -8.89 26.47 15.37
N LEU A 493 -9.04 27.42 14.44
CA LEU A 493 -8.25 27.51 13.21
C LEU A 493 -7.61 28.90 13.10
N LEU A 494 -6.40 28.94 12.55
CA LEU A 494 -5.72 30.18 12.20
C LEU A 494 -5.61 30.30 10.69
N VAL A 495 -5.93 31.48 10.16
CA VAL A 495 -5.75 31.81 8.75
C VAL A 495 -4.43 32.56 8.61
N LEU A 496 -3.52 31.97 7.84
CA LEU A 496 -2.16 32.50 7.66
C LEU A 496 -1.98 33.05 6.25
N ASP A 497 -1.11 34.05 6.13
CA ASP A 497 -0.58 34.53 4.86
C ASP A 497 0.58 33.64 4.36
N GLU A 498 1.16 33.99 3.21
CA GLU A 498 2.28 33.26 2.61
C GLU A 498 3.55 33.30 3.48
N ASN A 499 3.67 34.31 4.36
CA ASN A 499 4.75 34.49 5.31
C ASN A 499 4.46 33.82 6.67
N LYS A 500 3.40 33.00 6.75
CA LYS A 500 2.92 32.33 7.97
C LYS A 500 2.49 33.28 9.08
N GLN A 501 2.13 34.52 8.74
CA GLN A 501 1.58 35.49 9.68
C GLN A 501 0.05 35.41 9.69
N GLN A 502 -0.54 35.60 10.88
CA GLN A 502 -1.99 35.57 11.01
C GLN A 502 -2.63 36.78 10.32
N ILE A 503 -3.61 36.50 9.47
CA ILE A 503 -4.40 37.53 8.81
C ILE A 503 -5.40 38.10 9.79
N LYS A 504 -5.26 39.40 10.08
CA LYS A 504 -6.13 40.14 11.01
C LYS A 504 -7.29 40.85 10.32
N ASP A 505 -7.16 41.13 9.02
CA ASP A 505 -8.24 41.74 8.24
C ASP A 505 -9.37 40.72 8.02
N LYS A 506 -10.58 41.09 8.41
CA LYS A 506 -11.73 40.17 8.41
C LYS A 506 -12.19 39.84 6.99
N GLU A 507 -12.17 40.80 6.08
CA GLU A 507 -12.64 40.60 4.71
C GLU A 507 -11.67 39.69 3.93
N GLU A 508 -10.37 39.94 4.07
CA GLU A 508 -9.32 39.09 3.51
C GLU A 508 -9.34 37.69 4.11
N SER A 509 -9.51 37.58 5.43
CA SER A 509 -9.65 36.28 6.10
C SER A 509 -10.85 35.49 5.56
N ASP A 510 -12.01 36.13 5.42
CA ASP A 510 -13.22 35.49 4.88
C ASP A 510 -13.05 35.02 3.43
N LYS A 511 -12.39 35.81 2.58
CA LYS A 511 -12.06 35.43 1.19
C LYS A 511 -11.14 34.21 1.15
N ARG A 512 -10.10 34.19 1.99
CA ARG A 512 -9.18 33.05 2.07
C ARG A 512 -9.83 31.80 2.63
N ILE A 513 -10.68 31.92 3.65
CA ILE A 513 -11.44 30.79 4.18
C ILE A 513 -12.28 30.14 3.09
N ALA A 514 -12.98 30.94 2.28
CA ALA A 514 -13.78 30.43 1.17
C ALA A 514 -12.91 29.69 0.13
N LEU A 515 -11.75 30.24 -0.22
CA LEU A 515 -10.80 29.62 -1.14
C LEU A 515 -10.26 28.29 -0.58
N PHE A 516 -9.75 28.30 0.65
CA PHE A 516 -9.17 27.11 1.30
C PHE A 516 -10.20 26.01 1.51
N CYS A 517 -11.45 26.33 1.85
CA CYS A 517 -12.51 25.33 1.97
C CYS A 517 -12.75 24.62 0.62
N ARG A 518 -12.84 25.37 -0.48
CA ARG A 518 -13.06 24.79 -1.82
C ARG A 518 -11.88 23.92 -2.23
N GLN A 519 -10.66 24.43 -2.07
CA GLN A 519 -9.44 23.68 -2.39
C GLN A 519 -9.29 22.41 -1.53
N ALA A 520 -9.63 22.48 -0.25
CA ALA A 520 -9.64 21.31 0.63
C ALA A 520 -10.62 20.25 0.11
N LEU A 521 -11.86 20.62 -0.25
CA LEU A 521 -12.84 19.68 -0.80
C LEU A 521 -12.39 19.06 -2.13
N GLU A 522 -11.77 19.84 -3.03
CA GLU A 522 -11.20 19.33 -4.27
C GLU A 522 -10.05 18.35 -4.01
N ASN A 523 -9.18 18.65 -3.05
CA ASN A 523 -8.11 17.75 -2.63
C ASN A 523 -8.67 16.46 -2.02
N MET A 524 -9.73 16.55 -1.22
CA MET A 524 -10.43 15.38 -0.68
C MET A 524 -11.00 14.49 -1.79
N ALA A 525 -11.56 15.08 -2.86
CA ALA A 525 -12.04 14.32 -4.02
C ALA A 525 -10.89 13.59 -4.73
N LYS A 526 -9.75 14.27 -4.96
CA LYS A 526 -8.53 13.67 -5.57
C LYS A 526 -7.93 12.56 -4.71
N GLN A 527 -8.06 12.67 -3.39
CA GLN A 527 -7.64 11.67 -2.41
C GLN A 527 -8.67 10.56 -2.19
N ALA A 528 -9.76 10.52 -2.97
CA ALA A 528 -10.82 9.51 -2.87
C ALA A 528 -11.46 9.43 -1.47
N LEU A 529 -11.63 10.58 -0.81
CA LEU A 529 -12.34 10.67 0.48
C LEU A 529 -13.85 10.88 0.31
N LEU A 530 -14.27 11.52 -0.79
CA LEU A 530 -15.68 11.79 -1.07
C LEU A 530 -16.36 10.58 -1.72
N SER A 531 -17.58 10.30 -1.30
CA SER A 531 -18.39 9.19 -1.79
C SER A 531 -19.86 9.59 -1.91
N GLU A 532 -20.68 8.75 -2.54
CA GLU A 532 -22.13 8.89 -2.45
C GLU A 532 -22.64 8.42 -1.07
N PRO A 533 -23.77 8.95 -0.58
CA PRO A 533 -24.44 8.41 0.59
C PRO A 533 -24.82 6.94 0.38
N THR A 534 -24.49 6.09 1.35
CA THR A 534 -24.75 4.64 1.37
C THR A 534 -26.08 4.29 2.00
#